data_AF-A5YRZ0-F1
#
_entry.id   AF-A5YRZ0-F1
#
_cell.length_a   1.000
_cell.length_b   1.000
_cell.length_c   1.000
_cell.angle_alpha   90.00
_cell.angle_beta   90.00
_cell.angle_gamma   90.00
#
_symmetry.space_group_name_H-M   'P 1'
#
loop_
_entity.id
_entity.type
_entity.pdbx_description
1 polymer ?
#
loop_
_entity_poly.entity_id
_entity_poly.type
_entity_poly.pdbx_seq_one_letter_code
_entity_poly.pdbx_strand_id
1 'polypeptide(L)' 'LFVGQLKSSLTCTDCGYCSTVFDPFWDLSLPIAKRGYPEVTLMDCMRLFTKEDVLDGD' A
#
# COMPACT_ATOMS: atom_id res chain seq x y z
N LEU A 1 6.95 19.12 11.13
CA LEU A 1 6.80 19.69 9.78
C LEU A 1 6.88 18.52 8.81
N PHE A 2 5.93 18.42 7.85
CA PHE A 2 5.65 17.30 6.94
C PHE A 2 4.89 16.11 7.57
N VAL A 3 3.56 16.24 7.61
CA VAL A 3 2.64 15.11 7.79
C VAL A 3 1.91 14.91 6.46
N GLY A 4 1.97 13.69 5.94
CA GLY A 4 1.12 13.25 4.84
C GLY A 4 -0.10 12.50 5.37
N GLN A 5 -1.02 12.14 4.47
CA GLN A 5 -2.19 11.33 4.79
C GLN A 5 -2.33 10.17 3.80
N LEU A 6 -2.44 8.95 4.31
CA LEU A 6 -2.77 7.75 3.54
C LEU A 6 -4.27 7.51 3.58
N LYS A 7 -4.82 6.98 2.48
CA LYS A 7 -6.19 6.47 2.43
C LYS A 7 -6.12 4.94 2.42
N SER A 8 -6.50 4.34 3.53
CA SER A 8 -6.57 2.89 3.71
C SER A 8 -8.00 2.44 3.42
N SER A 9 -8.22 1.63 2.39
CA SER A 9 -9.53 1.11 2.02
C SER A 9 -9.55 -0.41 2.10
N LEU A 10 -10.45 -0.97 2.90
CA LEU A 10 -10.64 -2.41 3.09
C LEU A 10 -12.03 -2.80 2.63
N THR A 11 -12.11 -3.70 1.66
CA THR A 11 -13.37 -4.25 1.15
C THR A 11 -13.53 -5.68 1.62
N CYS A 12 -14.58 -5.96 2.38
CA CYS A 12 -14.93 -7.31 2.80
C CYS A 12 -15.36 -8.14 1.57
N THR A 13 -14.74 -9.29 1.37
CA THR A 13 -15.03 -10.20 0.24
C THR A 13 -16.37 -10.92 0.38
N ASP A 14 -16.92 -11.02 1.59
CA ASP A 14 -18.17 -11.77 1.84
C ASP A 14 -19.42 -10.89 1.70
N CYS A 15 -19.38 -9.65 2.22
CA CYS A 15 -20.53 -8.75 2.24
C CYS A 15 -20.38 -7.49 1.37
N GLY A 16 -19.19 -7.27 0.79
CA GLY A 16 -18.91 -6.11 -0.06
C GLY A 16 -18.79 -4.77 0.68
N TYR A 17 -18.88 -4.76 2.02
CA TYR A 17 -18.71 -3.54 2.80
C TYR A 17 -17.29 -2.98 2.64
N CYS A 18 -17.19 -1.69 2.34
CA CYS A 18 -15.94 -0.98 2.18
C CYS A 18 -15.72 -0.03 3.37
N SER A 19 -14.73 -0.33 4.20
CA SER A 19 -14.25 0.56 5.26
C SER A 19 -13.13 1.44 4.72
N THR A 20 -13.18 2.76 4.96
CA THR A 20 -12.12 3.69 4.56
C THR A 20 -11.65 4.49 5.76
N VAL A 21 -10.34 4.51 5.99
CA VAL A 21 -9.67 5.24 7.07
C VAL A 21 -8.59 6.15 6.46
N PHE A 22 -8.36 7.29 7.09
CA PHE A 22 -7.33 8.25 6.69
C PHE A 22 -6.26 8.39 7.76
N ASP A 23 -5.09 7.82 7.51
CA ASP A 23 -4.01 7.68 8.49
C ASP A 23 -2.92 8.74 8.26
N PRO A 24 -2.51 9.53 9.28
CA PRO A 24 -1.38 10.43 9.14
C PRO A 24 -0.06 9.65 9.06
N PHE A 25 0.89 10.11 8.24
CA PHE A 25 2.23 9.52 8.16
C PHE A 25 3.33 10.58 8.10
N TRP A 26 4.53 10.16 8.51
CA TRP A 26 5.74 11.01 8.51
C TRP A 26 6.78 10.53 7.48
N ASP A 27 6.81 9.22 7.21
CA ASP A 27 7.63 8.57 6.20
C ASP A 27 6.85 7.40 5.54
N LEU A 28 7.40 6.86 4.45
CA LEU A 28 6.86 5.69 3.76
C LEU A 28 7.93 4.59 3.71
N SER A 29 7.59 3.42 4.23
CA SER A 29 8.40 2.21 4.08
C SER A 29 8.02 1.51 2.79
N LEU A 30 8.82 1.67 1.74
CA LEU A 30 8.53 1.11 0.42
C LEU A 30 9.12 -0.31 0.26
N PRO A 31 8.34 -1.29 -0.23
CA PRO A 31 8.88 -2.58 -0.63
C PRO A 31 9.76 -2.40 -1.88
N ILE A 32 10.95 -3.02 -1.87
CA ILE A 32 11.85 -2.99 -3.04
C ILE A 32 11.37 -4.03 -4.06
N ALA A 33 11.07 -3.60 -5.29
CA ALA A 33 10.70 -4.51 -6.36
C ALA A 33 11.79 -5.58 -6.56
N LYS A 34 11.37 -6.85 -6.69
CA LYS A 34 12.26 -8.03 -6.61
C LYS A 34 13.52 -7.88 -7.48
N ARG A 35 14.66 -8.30 -6.92
CA ARG A 35 15.95 -8.45 -7.62
C ARG A 35 15.82 -9.51 -8.70
N GLY A 36 15.66 -9.08 -9.96
CA GLY A 36 15.47 -9.96 -11.11
C GLY A 36 15.33 -9.17 -12.41
N TYR A 37 14.89 -7.92 -12.29
CA TYR A 37 14.99 -6.92 -13.35
C TYR A 37 16.36 -6.20 -13.27
N PRO A 38 16.97 -5.85 -14.42
CA PRO A 38 18.28 -5.20 -14.46
C PRO A 38 18.27 -3.81 -13.81
N GLU A 39 17.10 -3.17 -13.69
CA GLU A 39 16.91 -1.86 -13.10
C GLU A 39 15.57 -1.81 -12.36
N VAL A 40 15.54 -1.15 -11.19
CA VAL A 40 14.34 -0.92 -10.37
C VAL A 40 14.23 0.58 -10.14
N THR A 41 13.07 1.14 -10.46
CA THR A 41 12.80 2.57 -10.23
C THR A 41 12.07 2.78 -8.91
N LEU A 42 12.17 3.98 -8.33
CA LEU A 42 11.38 4.35 -7.15
C LEU A 42 9.87 4.22 -7.40
N MET A 43 9.43 4.51 -8.63
CA MET A 43 8.03 4.38 -9.02
C MET A 43 7.54 2.93 -8.99
N ASP A 44 8.41 1.96 -9.25
CA ASP A 44 8.05 0.54 -9.12
C ASP A 44 7.78 0.19 -7.66
N CYS A 45 8.61 0.68 -6.73
CA CYS A 45 8.42 0.48 -5.30
C CYS A 45 7.14 1.18 -4.78
N MET A 46 6.86 2.40 -5.28
CA MET A 46 5.61 3.12 -4.95
C MET A 46 4.37 2.37 -5.44
N ARG A 47 4.41 1.79 -6.65
CA ARG A 47 3.31 0.98 -7.18
C ARG A 47 3.07 -0.27 -6.35
N LEU A 48 4.13 -0.90 -5.84
CA LEU A 48 4.01 -2.05 -4.94
C LEU A 48 3.39 -1.64 -3.59
N PHE A 49 3.80 -0.50 -3.04
CA PHE A 49 3.23 0.01 -1.79
C PHE A 49 1.71 0.27 -1.87
N THR A 50 1.22 0.79 -3.01
CA THR A 50 -0.21 1.09 -3.21
C THR A 50 -0.99 -0.03 -3.89
N LYS A 51 -0.39 -1.21 -4.06
CA LYS A 51 -1.04 -2.35 -4.73
C LYS A 51 -2.11 -2.92 -3.80
N GLU A 52 -3.28 -3.22 -4.35
CA GLU A 52 -4.30 -3.97 -3.62
C GLU A 52 -3.80 -5.38 -3.29
N ASP A 53 -4.05 -5.80 -2.06
CA ASP A 53 -3.71 -7.14 -1.57
C ASP A 53 -4.92 -7.78 -0.90
N VAL A 54 -5.01 -9.10 -0.99
CA VAL A 54 -6.07 -9.87 -0.33
C VAL A 54 -5.53 -10.33 1.02
N LEU A 55 -6.22 -9.94 2.09
CA LEU A 55 -5.83 -10.31 3.45
C LEU A 55 -6.29 -11.75 3.71
N ASP A 56 -5.35 -12.69 3.72
CA ASP A 56 -5.58 -14.03 4.26
C ASP A 56 -5.60 -13.93 5.80
N GLY A 57 -6.70 -14.37 6.42
CA GLY A 57 -6.98 -14.15 7.84
C GLY A 57 -6.27 -15.10 8.81
N ASP A 58 -4.94 -15.19 8.74
CA ASP A 58 -4.10 -15.81 9.79
C ASP A 58 -3.78 -14.83 10.94
#